data_AF-D2BVL1-F1
#
_entry.id   AF-D2BVL1-F1
#
_cell.length_a   1.000
_cell.length_b   1.000
_cell.length_c   1.000
_cell.angle_alpha   90.00
_cell.angle_beta   90.00
_cell.angle_gamma   90.00
#
_symmetry.space_group_name_H-M   'P 1'
#
loop_
_entity.id
_entity.type
_entity.pdbx_description
1 polymer ?
#
loop_
_entity_poly.entity_id
_entity_poly.type
_entity_poly.pdbx_seq_one_letter_code
_entity_poly.pdbx_strand_id
1 'polypeptide(L)'
;MEKSLKLMSSEFYFGRINFDSFSSSVGWKGFFERKESFSFYLVDDAIRLAHNFFSPHWNGFFALSALSFDDDRESDENVINKYKSIYEDLKSKGYLKILSDNFERYLCGDIPLVASDVSIHFDAENFMNVCRIMMAHGGVLGQVFFMINLELGVVIYPHEETGFGCISLNDSDIGVDFLNYVSKNDKFNVFIND
;
A
#
# COMPACT_ATOMS: atom_id res chain seq x y z
N MET A 1 -1.70 -0.93 43.01
CA MET A 1 -0.81 0.19 42.64
C MET A 1 0.11 -0.30 41.54
N GLU A 2 -0.16 0.23 40.34
CA GLU A 2 0.73 0.45 39.20
C GLU A 2 1.92 -0.49 38.98
N LYS A 3 1.78 -1.34 37.96
CA LYS A 3 2.82 -1.46 36.93
C LYS A 3 2.18 -1.24 35.57
N SER A 4 1.74 -0.01 35.34
CA SER A 4 1.61 0.54 33.99
C SER A 4 3.03 0.75 33.49
N LEU A 5 3.54 -0.21 32.73
CA LEU A 5 4.68 0.02 31.86
C LEU A 5 4.21 1.04 30.83
N LYS A 6 4.59 2.29 31.07
CA LYS A 6 4.48 3.39 30.12
C LYS A 6 4.96 2.89 28.76
N LEU A 7 4.04 2.75 27.81
CA LEU A 7 4.35 2.74 26.38
C LEU A 7 5.08 4.05 26.10
N MET A 8 6.41 3.98 26.09
CA MET A 8 7.29 5.10 25.77
C MET A 8 7.41 5.23 24.26
N SER A 9 6.38 5.86 23.65
CA SER A 9 6.50 6.95 22.68
C SER A 9 5.08 7.30 22.20
N SER A 10 4.53 8.43 22.64
CA SER A 10 3.24 8.97 22.15
C SER A 10 3.33 9.56 20.73
N GLU A 11 4.47 9.38 20.06
CA GLU A 11 4.82 9.99 18.79
C GLU A 11 5.31 8.92 17.84
N PHE A 12 4.76 8.93 16.63
CA PHE A 12 5.16 8.04 15.55
C PHE A 12 5.95 8.85 14.52
N TYR A 13 7.18 8.43 14.24
CA TYR A 13 8.09 9.13 13.34
C TYR A 13 8.23 8.41 12.01
N PHE A 14 7.73 9.04 10.94
CA PHE A 14 7.79 8.51 9.58
C PHE A 14 9.18 8.52 8.94
N GLY A 15 10.20 9.15 9.54
CA GLY A 15 11.52 9.26 8.91
C GLY A 15 12.32 7.94 8.82
N ARG A 16 11.74 6.81 9.24
CA ARG A 16 12.25 5.46 8.94
C ARG A 16 11.80 4.94 7.58
N ILE A 17 10.73 5.51 7.02
CA ILE A 17 10.15 5.12 5.73
C ILE A 17 10.71 6.03 4.65
N ASN A 18 11.32 5.43 3.64
CA ASN A 18 11.78 6.14 2.46
C ASN A 18 10.65 6.10 1.41
N PHE A 19 10.07 7.27 1.11
CA PHE A 19 8.94 7.41 0.17
C PHE A 19 9.37 7.33 -1.31
N ASP A 20 10.66 7.45 -1.60
CA ASP A 20 11.21 7.37 -2.96
C ASP A 20 11.71 5.95 -3.28
N SER A 21 12.17 5.21 -2.27
CA SER A 21 12.66 3.83 -2.39
C SER A 21 12.23 3.00 -1.18
N PHE A 22 11.11 2.29 -1.31
CA PHE A 22 10.49 1.57 -0.19
C PHE A 22 11.41 0.49 0.38
N SER A 23 12.16 -0.21 -0.46
CA SER A 23 13.15 -1.23 -0.04
C SER A 23 14.36 -0.66 0.68
N SER A 24 14.63 0.64 0.55
CA SER A 24 15.65 1.36 1.31
C SER A 24 15.13 1.86 2.67
N SER A 25 13.88 1.58 3.04
CA SER A 25 13.33 1.94 4.34
C SER A 25 13.96 1.12 5.46
N VAL A 26 14.19 1.75 6.61
CA VAL A 26 14.63 1.04 7.81
C VAL A 26 13.51 0.10 8.25
N GLY A 27 13.82 -1.19 8.39
CA GLY A 27 12.85 -2.21 8.77
C GLY A 27 12.10 -2.82 7.58
N TRP A 28 12.49 -2.55 6.33
CA TRP A 28 11.95 -3.27 5.18
C TRP A 28 12.16 -4.78 5.33
N LYS A 29 11.07 -5.54 5.23
CA LYS A 29 11.05 -7.01 5.45
C LYS A 29 10.94 -7.80 4.16
N GLY A 30 10.65 -7.15 3.04
CA GLY A 30 10.49 -7.79 1.75
C GLY A 30 9.11 -7.56 1.13
N PHE A 31 8.76 -8.41 0.18
CA PHE A 31 7.54 -8.31 -0.62
C PHE A 31 7.15 -9.65 -1.22
N PHE A 32 5.95 -9.69 -1.79
CA PHE A 32 5.58 -10.70 -2.76
C PHE A 32 5.02 -10.06 -4.02
N GLU A 33 5.14 -10.78 -5.12
CA GLU A 33 4.66 -10.36 -6.44
C GLU A 33 4.09 -11.56 -7.20
N ARG A 34 3.24 -11.29 -8.20
CA ARG A 34 2.72 -12.34 -9.09
C ARG A 34 3.84 -13.06 -9.84
N LYS A 35 3.75 -14.38 -9.93
CA LYS A 35 4.71 -15.21 -10.67
C LYS A 35 4.44 -15.25 -12.17
N GLU A 36 3.17 -15.17 -12.56
CA GLU A 36 2.71 -15.26 -13.95
C GLU A 36 2.26 -13.89 -14.48
N SER A 37 1.88 -13.85 -15.76
CA SER A 37 1.31 -12.67 -16.40
C SER A 37 0.08 -12.14 -15.66
N PHE A 38 -0.18 -10.84 -15.79
CA PHE A 38 -1.32 -10.20 -15.16
C PHE A 38 -2.63 -10.96 -15.41
N SER A 39 -3.43 -11.10 -14.35
CA SER A 39 -4.83 -11.47 -14.47
C SER A 39 -5.58 -10.85 -13.30
N PHE A 40 -6.85 -10.50 -13.53
CA PHE A 40 -7.69 -9.98 -12.45
C PHE A 40 -7.83 -10.94 -11.28
N TYR A 41 -7.72 -12.24 -11.54
CA TYR A 41 -7.75 -13.26 -10.51
C TYR A 41 -6.54 -13.18 -9.56
N LEU A 42 -5.34 -12.88 -10.06
CA LEU A 42 -4.15 -12.70 -9.23
C LEU A 42 -4.27 -11.45 -8.35
N VAL A 43 -4.87 -10.37 -8.87
CA VAL A 43 -5.18 -9.17 -8.06
C VAL A 43 -6.12 -9.54 -6.91
N ASP A 44 -7.24 -10.20 -7.21
CA ASP A 44 -8.20 -10.60 -6.18
C ASP A 44 -7.60 -11.58 -5.16
N ASP A 45 -6.72 -12.50 -5.60
CA ASP A 45 -5.98 -13.40 -4.70
C ASP A 45 -4.99 -12.64 -3.80
N ALA A 46 -4.22 -11.67 -4.32
CA ALA A 46 -3.31 -10.87 -3.53
C ALA A 46 -4.06 -10.05 -2.46
N ILE A 47 -5.16 -9.39 -2.85
CA ILE A 47 -6.05 -8.66 -1.92
C ILE A 47 -6.59 -9.58 -0.84
N ARG A 48 -7.08 -10.76 -1.22
CA ARG A 48 -7.64 -11.74 -0.29
C ARG A 48 -6.60 -12.25 0.70
N LEU A 49 -5.38 -12.54 0.26
CA LEU A 49 -4.29 -12.99 1.14
C LEU A 49 -3.93 -11.93 2.18
N ALA A 50 -3.75 -10.67 1.75
CA ALA A 50 -3.48 -9.55 2.64
C ALA A 50 -4.62 -9.33 3.64
N HIS A 51 -5.86 -9.21 3.16
CA HIS A 51 -7.01 -8.98 4.01
C HIS A 51 -7.20 -10.12 5.02
N ASN A 52 -7.09 -11.39 4.60
CA ASN A 52 -7.30 -12.52 5.50
C ASN A 52 -6.28 -12.54 6.64
N PHE A 53 -4.99 -12.32 6.34
CA PHE A 53 -3.93 -12.29 7.35
C PHE A 53 -4.15 -11.17 8.37
N PHE A 54 -4.48 -9.96 7.90
CA PHE A 54 -4.64 -8.78 8.77
C PHE A 54 -6.04 -8.58 9.33
N SER A 55 -7.04 -9.37 8.91
CA SER A 55 -8.45 -9.24 9.30
C SER A 55 -8.70 -9.12 10.81
N PRO A 56 -7.97 -9.82 11.72
CA PRO A 56 -8.19 -9.66 13.15
C PRO A 56 -7.85 -8.27 13.69
N HIS A 57 -7.02 -7.51 12.96
CA HIS A 57 -6.52 -6.19 13.35
C HIS A 57 -6.89 -5.10 12.34
N TRP A 58 -7.82 -5.38 11.42
CA TRP A 58 -8.12 -4.49 10.29
C TRP A 58 -8.56 -3.08 10.71
N ASN A 59 -9.36 -3.00 11.78
CA ASN A 59 -9.83 -1.72 12.33
C ASN A 59 -8.71 -0.85 12.94
N GLY A 60 -7.51 -1.40 13.14
CA GLY A 60 -6.34 -0.66 13.63
C GLY A 60 -5.52 0.00 12.52
N PHE A 61 -5.90 -0.18 11.25
CA PHE A 61 -5.20 0.42 10.12
C PHE A 61 -5.70 1.83 9.82
N PHE A 62 -4.76 2.73 9.53
CA PHE A 62 -4.99 3.97 8.77
C PHE A 62 -4.08 3.96 7.54
N ALA A 63 -4.29 4.86 6.58
CA ALA A 63 -3.45 4.93 5.39
C ALA A 63 -2.84 6.32 5.17
N LEU A 64 -1.60 6.35 4.71
CA LEU A 64 -1.02 7.51 4.03
C LEU A 64 -1.10 7.28 2.53
N SER A 65 -1.56 8.28 1.78
CA SER A 65 -1.62 8.21 0.32
C SER A 65 -1.03 9.45 -0.33
N ALA A 66 -0.29 9.27 -1.40
CA ALA A 66 -0.04 10.32 -2.38
C ALA A 66 -0.23 9.70 -3.77
N LEU A 67 -1.47 9.80 -4.26
CA LEU A 67 -1.90 9.23 -5.52
C LEU A 67 -2.65 10.30 -6.31
N SER A 68 -2.49 10.25 -7.62
CA SER A 68 -3.23 11.07 -8.57
C SER A 68 -3.83 10.18 -9.66
N PHE A 69 -4.48 10.79 -10.65
CA PHE A 69 -5.12 10.07 -11.73
C PHE A 69 -4.91 10.75 -13.08
N ASP A 70 -4.89 9.93 -14.12
CA ASP A 70 -4.93 10.32 -15.54
C ASP A 70 -5.92 9.39 -16.26
N ASP A 71 -7.05 9.96 -16.68
CA ASP A 71 -8.16 9.21 -17.26
C ASP A 71 -7.86 8.72 -18.69
N ASP A 72 -6.88 9.32 -19.36
CA ASP A 72 -6.52 8.97 -20.73
C ASP A 72 -5.45 7.87 -20.78
N ARG A 73 -4.85 7.51 -19.63
CA ARG A 73 -3.73 6.56 -19.54
C ARG A 73 -4.18 5.10 -19.57
N GLU A 74 -5.36 4.78 -19.03
CA GLU A 74 -5.92 3.43 -19.16
C GLU A 74 -6.67 3.30 -20.49
N SER A 75 -6.32 2.27 -21.26
CA SER A 75 -6.86 2.04 -22.60
C SER A 75 -7.45 0.63 -22.79
N ASP A 76 -7.22 -0.29 -21.85
CA ASP A 76 -7.84 -1.60 -21.86
C ASP A 76 -9.30 -1.50 -21.40
N GLU A 77 -10.23 -1.64 -22.34
CA GLU A 77 -11.67 -1.62 -22.07
C GLU A 77 -12.10 -2.63 -21.01
N ASN A 78 -11.42 -3.77 -20.88
CA ASN A 78 -11.76 -4.77 -19.84
C ASN A 78 -11.41 -4.25 -18.45
N VAL A 79 -10.24 -3.60 -18.32
CA VAL A 79 -9.81 -2.97 -17.06
C VAL A 79 -10.75 -1.85 -16.68
N ILE A 80 -11.03 -0.95 -17.63
CA ILE A 80 -11.96 0.19 -17.44
C ILE A 80 -13.32 -0.33 -16.98
N ASN A 81 -13.94 -1.24 -17.74
CA ASN A 81 -15.27 -1.73 -17.42
C ASN A 81 -15.31 -2.46 -16.07
N LYS A 82 -14.26 -3.20 -15.71
CA LYS A 82 -14.20 -3.91 -14.44
C LYS A 82 -14.04 -2.99 -13.24
N TYR A 83 -13.22 -1.94 -13.33
CA TYR A 83 -12.84 -1.11 -12.18
C TYR A 83 -13.44 0.30 -12.17
N LYS A 84 -14.15 0.73 -13.22
CA LYS A 84 -14.73 2.09 -13.34
C LYS A 84 -15.45 2.57 -12.08
N SER A 85 -16.35 1.74 -11.54
CA SER A 85 -17.11 2.14 -10.34
C SER A 85 -16.22 2.36 -9.12
N ILE A 86 -15.16 1.55 -8.96
CA ILE A 86 -14.22 1.68 -7.84
C ILE A 86 -13.33 2.90 -8.06
N TYR A 87 -12.84 3.08 -9.27
CA TYR A 87 -11.98 4.20 -9.65
C TYR A 87 -12.66 5.56 -9.43
N GLU A 88 -13.91 5.73 -9.90
CA GLU A 88 -14.69 6.96 -9.69
C GLU A 88 -15.06 7.19 -8.22
N ASP A 89 -15.40 6.13 -7.48
CA ASP A 89 -15.65 6.22 -6.04
C ASP A 89 -14.41 6.70 -5.27
N LEU A 90 -13.22 6.17 -5.59
CA LEU A 90 -11.97 6.57 -4.94
C LEU A 90 -11.52 7.99 -5.30
N LYS A 91 -11.82 8.49 -6.51
CA LYS A 91 -11.69 9.92 -6.84
C LYS A 91 -12.60 10.76 -5.94
N SER A 92 -13.87 10.38 -5.82
CA SER A 92 -14.85 11.14 -5.03
C SER A 92 -14.51 11.20 -3.54
N LYS A 93 -13.85 10.15 -3.03
CA LYS A 93 -13.36 10.03 -1.65
C LYS A 93 -12.00 10.71 -1.42
N GLY A 94 -11.36 11.25 -2.47
CA GLY A 94 -10.10 11.98 -2.36
C GLY A 94 -8.86 11.10 -2.17
N TYR A 95 -8.94 9.81 -2.50
CA TYR A 95 -7.77 8.94 -2.59
C TYR A 95 -6.92 9.29 -3.82
N LEU A 96 -7.58 9.57 -4.94
CA LEU A 96 -6.94 10.00 -6.19
C LEU A 96 -7.17 11.50 -6.37
N LYS A 97 -6.10 12.30 -6.21
CA LYS A 97 -6.18 13.76 -6.36
C LYS A 97 -5.98 14.18 -7.81
N ILE A 98 -6.50 15.35 -8.16
CA ILE A 98 -6.16 16.02 -9.42
C ILE A 98 -4.64 16.22 -9.46
N LEU A 99 -4.02 15.93 -10.62
CA LEU A 99 -2.58 16.08 -10.82
C LEU A 99 -2.19 17.55 -10.65
N SER A 100 -1.28 17.80 -9.70
CA SER A 100 -0.69 19.12 -9.45
C SER A 100 0.70 19.21 -10.10
N ASP A 101 1.16 20.41 -10.43
CA ASP A 101 2.50 20.63 -10.98
C ASP A 101 3.61 20.05 -10.08
N ASN A 102 3.44 20.14 -8.75
CA ASN A 102 4.39 19.55 -7.81
C ASN A 102 4.37 18.03 -7.85
N PHE A 103 3.18 17.43 -7.90
CA PHE A 103 3.05 15.99 -7.97
C PHE A 103 3.59 15.44 -9.30
N GLU A 104 3.34 16.12 -10.42
CA GLU A 104 3.92 15.78 -11.73
C GLU A 104 5.46 15.80 -11.68
N ARG A 105 6.06 16.86 -11.13
CA ARG A 105 7.52 16.96 -10.94
C ARG A 105 8.06 15.86 -10.04
N TYR A 106 7.32 15.48 -9.00
CA TYR A 106 7.67 14.33 -8.15
C TYR A 106 7.66 13.02 -8.95
N LEU A 107 6.63 12.77 -9.77
CA LEU A 107 6.56 11.58 -10.63
C LEU A 107 7.73 11.51 -11.62
N CYS A 108 8.25 12.66 -12.07
CA CYS A 108 9.45 12.75 -12.90
C CYS A 108 10.77 12.61 -12.12
N GLY A 109 10.74 12.59 -10.78
CA GLY A 109 11.93 12.56 -9.93
C GLY A 109 12.66 13.90 -9.81
N ASP A 110 12.05 15.01 -10.24
CA ASP A 110 12.65 16.35 -10.19
C ASP A 110 12.68 16.92 -8.77
N ILE A 111 11.68 16.58 -7.97
CA ILE A 111 11.54 17.03 -6.58
C ILE A 111 11.10 15.87 -5.68
N PRO A 112 11.44 15.90 -4.38
CA PRO A 112 10.86 14.96 -3.41
C PRO A 112 9.36 15.18 -3.25
N LEU A 113 8.66 14.13 -2.79
CA LEU A 113 7.24 14.22 -2.45
C LEU A 113 6.98 15.32 -1.41
N VAL A 114 6.11 16.26 -1.73
CA VAL A 114 5.76 17.36 -0.82
C VAL A 114 4.58 16.98 0.08
N ALA A 115 4.61 17.45 1.32
CA ALA A 115 3.61 17.11 2.33
C ALA A 115 2.17 17.50 1.95
N SER A 116 1.98 18.54 1.13
CA SER A 116 0.66 18.97 0.65
C SER A 116 -0.02 17.96 -0.26
N ASP A 117 0.75 17.10 -0.94
CA ASP A 117 0.21 16.07 -1.83
C ASP A 117 -0.18 14.80 -1.07
N VAL A 118 0.27 14.65 0.19
CA VAL A 118 -0.06 13.51 1.05
C VAL A 118 -1.44 13.70 1.70
N SER A 119 -2.21 12.61 1.77
CA SER A 119 -3.46 12.50 2.54
C SER A 119 -3.34 11.42 3.61
N ILE A 120 -4.13 11.56 4.67
CA ILE A 120 -4.30 10.55 5.71
C ILE A 120 -5.75 10.07 5.68
N HIS A 121 -5.96 8.77 5.67
CA HIS A 121 -7.26 8.11 5.57
C HIS A 121 -7.49 7.15 6.74
N PHE A 122 -8.72 7.11 7.26
CA PHE A 122 -9.09 6.32 8.45
C PHE A 122 -10.25 5.34 8.19
N ASP A 123 -10.64 5.20 6.92
CA ASP A 123 -11.74 4.42 6.38
C ASP A 123 -11.21 3.12 5.77
N ALA A 124 -10.72 2.23 6.63
CA ALA A 124 -10.04 0.99 6.24
C ALA A 124 -10.85 0.07 5.33
N GLU A 125 -12.19 0.21 5.29
CA GLU A 125 -13.05 -0.49 4.35
C GLU A 125 -12.72 -0.21 2.87
N ASN A 126 -12.10 0.95 2.58
CA ASN A 126 -11.76 1.34 1.21
C ASN A 126 -10.33 0.94 0.81
N PHE A 127 -9.45 0.61 1.75
CA PHE A 127 -8.02 0.45 1.45
C PHE A 127 -7.74 -0.69 0.45
N MET A 128 -8.48 -1.80 0.56
CA MET A 128 -8.34 -2.90 -0.38
C MET A 128 -8.83 -2.55 -1.79
N ASN A 129 -9.79 -1.62 -1.91
CA ASN A 129 -10.19 -1.08 -3.21
C ASN A 129 -9.11 -0.19 -3.81
N VAL A 130 -8.43 0.62 -2.99
CA VAL A 130 -7.28 1.42 -3.44
C VAL A 130 -6.16 0.50 -3.95
N CYS A 131 -5.81 -0.52 -3.17
CA CYS A 131 -4.80 -1.50 -3.56
C CYS A 131 -5.16 -2.20 -4.87
N ARG A 132 -6.44 -2.57 -5.04
CA ARG A 132 -6.96 -3.22 -6.25
C ARG A 132 -6.80 -2.34 -7.49
N ILE A 133 -7.13 -1.04 -7.42
CA ILE A 133 -6.93 -0.15 -8.58
C ILE A 133 -5.45 0.13 -8.84
N MET A 134 -4.62 0.24 -7.81
CA MET A 134 -3.18 0.45 -7.98
C MET A 134 -2.49 -0.73 -8.69
N MET A 135 -2.97 -1.95 -8.47
CA MET A 135 -2.42 -3.15 -9.11
C MET A 135 -2.96 -3.38 -10.53
N ALA A 136 -4.09 -2.78 -10.89
CA ALA A 136 -4.85 -3.19 -12.06
C ALA A 136 -5.20 -2.09 -13.06
N HIS A 137 -5.18 -0.82 -12.67
CA HIS A 137 -5.69 0.30 -13.46
C HIS A 137 -4.58 1.30 -13.79
N GLY A 138 -4.20 1.39 -15.07
CA GLY A 138 -3.10 2.23 -15.56
C GLY A 138 -3.32 3.73 -15.38
N GLY A 139 -4.56 4.16 -15.15
CA GLY A 139 -4.91 5.54 -14.84
C GLY A 139 -4.49 6.03 -13.45
N VAL A 140 -4.04 5.16 -12.55
CA VAL A 140 -3.54 5.57 -11.23
C VAL A 140 -2.10 6.06 -11.34
N LEU A 141 -1.83 7.27 -10.83
CA LEU A 141 -0.51 7.87 -10.81
C LEU A 141 0.09 7.86 -9.40
N GLY A 142 1.38 7.54 -9.30
CA GLY A 142 2.11 7.45 -8.03
C GLY A 142 2.07 6.06 -7.41
N GLN A 143 2.88 5.88 -6.36
CA GLN A 143 3.13 4.58 -5.71
C GLN A 143 2.87 4.60 -4.20
N VAL A 144 2.68 5.78 -3.60
CA VAL A 144 2.58 5.92 -2.15
C VAL A 144 1.16 5.63 -1.71
N PHE A 145 0.93 4.40 -1.27
CA PHE A 145 -0.23 4.01 -0.48
C PHE A 145 0.20 3.05 0.63
N PHE A 146 0.37 3.61 1.82
CA PHE A 146 0.89 2.89 2.99
C PHE A 146 -0.23 2.66 3.98
N MET A 147 -0.67 1.41 4.13
CA MET A 147 -1.58 1.03 5.21
C MET A 147 -0.73 0.72 6.45
N ILE A 148 -0.98 1.42 7.53
CA ILE A 148 -0.15 1.44 8.73
C ILE A 148 -0.98 0.95 9.91
N ASN A 149 -0.44 -0.01 10.65
CA ASN A 149 -0.98 -0.45 11.93
C ASN A 149 0.09 -0.32 13.01
N LEU A 150 -0.11 0.63 13.93
CA LEU A 150 0.86 0.94 14.98
C LEU A 150 0.90 -0.11 16.09
N GLU A 151 -0.22 -0.79 16.35
CA GLU A 151 -0.30 -1.87 17.35
C GLU A 151 0.54 -3.07 16.89
N LEU A 152 0.44 -3.43 15.61
CA LEU A 152 1.24 -4.49 14.99
C LEU A 152 2.66 -4.04 14.65
N GLY A 153 2.91 -2.72 14.62
CA GLY A 153 4.20 -2.15 14.22
C GLY A 153 4.53 -2.43 12.75
N VAL A 154 3.57 -2.32 11.84
CA VAL A 154 3.76 -2.68 10.43
C VAL A 154 3.17 -1.66 9.47
N VAL A 155 3.85 -1.52 8.33
CA VAL A 155 3.34 -0.88 7.13
C VAL A 155 3.27 -1.91 6.03
N ILE A 156 2.12 -1.96 5.36
CA ILE A 156 1.90 -2.76 4.17
C ILE A 156 1.53 -1.84 3.01
N TYR A 157 2.03 -2.15 1.83
CA TYR A 157 1.85 -1.30 0.64
C TYR A 157 1.71 -2.13 -0.62
N PRO A 158 0.89 -1.72 -1.61
CA PRO A 158 0.84 -2.37 -2.91
C PRO A 158 2.23 -2.38 -3.56
N HIS A 159 2.70 -3.56 -3.95
CA HIS A 159 3.98 -3.73 -4.63
C HIS A 159 3.78 -4.10 -6.09
N GLU A 160 4.78 -3.75 -6.91
CA GLU A 160 4.85 -3.83 -8.37
C GLU A 160 3.99 -4.93 -9.03
N GLU A 161 3.31 -4.52 -10.11
CA GLU A 161 2.41 -5.28 -11.00
C GLU A 161 1.27 -6.12 -10.39
N THR A 162 1.41 -6.72 -9.20
CA THR A 162 0.37 -7.34 -8.33
C THR A 162 1.05 -7.95 -7.09
N GLY A 163 0.86 -7.38 -5.90
CA GLY A 163 1.36 -7.94 -4.65
C GLY A 163 1.47 -6.93 -3.52
N PHE A 164 2.14 -7.28 -2.42
CA PHE A 164 2.36 -6.36 -1.31
C PHE A 164 3.78 -6.43 -0.77
N GLY A 165 4.30 -5.28 -0.35
CA GLY A 165 5.52 -5.16 0.43
C GLY A 165 5.24 -4.84 1.89
N CYS A 166 6.24 -5.06 2.74
CA CYS A 166 6.15 -4.88 4.19
C CYS A 166 7.35 -4.13 4.77
N ILE A 167 7.07 -3.20 5.67
CA ILE A 167 8.08 -2.48 6.46
C ILE A 167 7.68 -2.60 7.93
N SER A 168 8.60 -3.07 8.76
CA SER A 168 8.43 -3.09 10.21
C SER A 168 8.78 -1.73 10.80
N LEU A 169 7.91 -1.24 11.69
CA LEU A 169 8.06 0.06 12.35
C LEU A 169 8.88 -0.03 13.64
N ASN A 170 8.94 -1.23 14.21
CA ASN A 170 9.66 -1.59 15.42
C ASN A 170 10.32 -2.96 15.21
N ASP A 171 10.64 -3.69 16.28
CA ASP A 171 11.24 -5.03 16.18
C ASP A 171 10.19 -6.14 15.91
N SER A 172 9.06 -5.79 15.27
CA SER A 172 7.98 -6.73 14.94
C SER A 172 8.34 -7.62 13.76
N ASP A 173 8.06 -8.92 13.92
CA ASP A 173 8.20 -9.95 12.89
C ASP A 173 6.94 -10.14 12.06
N ILE A 174 5.86 -9.40 12.32
CA ILE A 174 4.56 -9.59 11.66
C ILE A 174 4.63 -9.48 10.12
N GLY A 175 5.54 -8.64 9.61
CA GLY A 175 5.79 -8.53 8.17
C GLY A 175 6.44 -9.80 7.60
N VAL A 176 7.36 -10.42 8.32
CA VAL A 176 7.98 -11.69 7.94
C VAL A 176 6.96 -12.82 8.05
N ASP A 177 6.14 -12.85 9.10
CA ASP A 177 5.05 -13.82 9.25
C ASP A 177 4.03 -13.73 8.11
N PHE A 178 3.70 -12.51 7.68
CA PHE A 178 2.84 -12.29 6.52
C PHE A 178 3.44 -12.85 5.23
N LEU A 179 4.71 -12.56 4.96
CA LEU A 179 5.39 -13.08 3.76
C LEU A 179 5.50 -14.60 3.79
N ASN A 180 5.77 -15.20 4.96
CA ASN A 180 5.75 -16.65 5.18
C ASN A 180 4.34 -17.27 5.06
N TYR A 181 3.29 -16.52 5.37
CA TYR A 181 1.92 -16.94 5.11
C TYR A 181 1.64 -17.00 3.60
N VAL A 182 2.09 -16.00 2.84
CA VAL A 182 1.91 -15.93 1.39
C VAL A 182 2.76 -16.96 0.64
N SER A 183 3.96 -17.30 1.12
CA SER A 183 4.86 -18.26 0.45
C SER A 183 4.30 -19.67 0.30
N LYS A 184 3.20 -19.98 0.99
CA LYS A 184 2.43 -21.22 0.85
C LYS A 184 1.57 -21.25 -0.42
N ASN A 185 1.42 -20.13 -1.11
CA ASN A 185 0.69 -20.01 -2.36
C ASN A 185 1.67 -19.99 -3.54
N ASP A 186 1.52 -20.94 -4.45
CA ASP A 186 2.44 -21.18 -5.57
C ASP A 186 2.33 -20.15 -6.72
N LYS A 187 1.32 -19.27 -6.67
CA LYS A 187 1.09 -18.20 -7.65
C LYS A 187 1.94 -16.95 -7.44
N PHE A 188 2.60 -16.83 -6.29
CA PHE A 188 3.36 -15.64 -5.91
C PHE A 188 4.81 -15.99 -5.62
N ASN A 189 5.72 -15.13 -6.10
CA ASN A 189 7.11 -15.13 -5.65
C ASN A 189 7.16 -14.32 -4.36
N VAL A 190 7.90 -14.81 -3.37
CA VAL A 190 8.08 -14.14 -2.08
C VAL A 190 9.56 -13.90 -1.85
N PHE A 191 9.90 -12.65 -1.55
CA PHE A 191 11.22 -12.21 -1.16
C PHE A 191 11.18 -11.73 0.29
N ILE A 192 12.05 -12.28 1.15
CA ILE A 192 12.19 -11.90 2.55
C ILE A 192 13.59 -11.33 2.74
N ASN A 193 13.67 -10.16 3.37
CA ASN A 193 14.92 -9.51 3.71
C ASN A 193 15.36 -9.97 5.12
N ASP A 194 16.43 -10.76 5.16
CA ASP A 194 17.05 -11.29 6.39
C ASP A 194 17.82 -10.21 7.19
#